data_AF-A0A975LN23-F1
#
_entry.id   AF-A0A975LN23-F1
#
_cell.length_a   1.000
_cell.length_b   1.000
_cell.length_c   1.000
_cell.angle_alpha   90.00
_cell.angle_beta   90.00
_cell.angle_gamma   90.00
#
_symmetry.space_group_name_H-M   'P 1'
#
loop_
_entity.id
_entity.type
_entity.pdbx_description
1 polymer ?
#
loop_
_entity_poly.entity_id
_entity_poly.type
_entity_poly.pdbx_seq_one_letter_code
_entity_poly.pdbx_strand_id
1 'polypeptide(L)'
;MKNLLLRFLIIALMTYMIPGIIYVFFGEDQVEEVIDEQIITASLLEPYENVTPDIEIEVPVGVFEEDYCNYDLRSEEIDNSVEITLLDDGIEILGLDTYIIGVLAEEMDPTWPCEALKAQSIAARTYVLKQLDRSGYIMNSTLHQVYKSKEEMHEDWGTNYDAYYNRLRNVVLSTKYDVLAYKNDYIDAVYFSSSNGYTQNAEYVWKNEIPYLKSVPSPWDDKLTNIEKEYRFTVGEFISIFNKHFSTDIEYLSDIKVVRSSSGIFSSVEYKNQVISSEQLRNAFGLRSPVFGLEHRGNLLYVTTYGYGHLVGLSQYGAYGMALEGFSYYQILNHYYKDVEIVDYNYIKF
;
A
#
# COMPACT_ATOMS: atom_id res chain seq x y z
N MET A 1 26.72 5.21 -2.82
CA MET A 1 26.80 6.40 -3.71
C MET A 1 27.11 6.09 -5.18
N LYS A 2 28.13 5.27 -5.54
CA LYS A 2 28.43 4.98 -6.96
C LYS A 2 27.39 4.12 -7.70
N ASN A 3 26.63 3.27 -6.99
CA ASN A 3 25.57 2.45 -7.60
C ASN A 3 24.26 3.22 -7.84
N LEU A 4 24.00 4.31 -7.10
CA LEU A 4 22.78 5.10 -7.22
C LEU A 4 22.81 5.95 -8.52
N LEU A 5 23.94 6.60 -8.79
CA LEU A 5 24.17 7.33 -10.05
C LEU A 5 24.18 6.42 -11.28
N LEU A 6 24.58 5.16 -11.13
CA LEU A 6 24.55 4.19 -12.23
C LEU A 6 23.12 3.72 -12.55
N ARG A 7 22.27 3.52 -11.52
CA ARG A 7 20.83 3.22 -11.69
C ARG A 7 20.07 4.38 -12.34
N PHE A 8 20.31 5.63 -11.92
CA PHE A 8 19.71 6.81 -12.58
C PHE A 8 20.15 6.97 -14.05
N LEU A 9 21.40 6.66 -14.39
CA LEU A 9 21.89 6.74 -15.78
C LEU A 9 21.32 5.62 -16.66
N ILE A 10 21.06 4.43 -16.10
CA ILE A 10 20.49 3.27 -16.80
C ILE A 10 18.98 3.49 -17.06
N ILE A 11 18.23 4.01 -16.08
CA ILE A 11 16.81 4.37 -16.24
C ILE A 11 16.65 5.45 -17.32
N ALA A 12 17.52 6.47 -17.34
CA ALA A 12 17.54 7.50 -18.37
C ALA A 12 18.00 6.99 -19.76
N LEU A 13 18.68 5.85 -19.84
CA LEU A 13 19.05 5.21 -21.12
C LEU A 13 17.95 4.26 -21.62
N MET A 14 17.15 3.66 -20.72
CA MET A 14 16.04 2.76 -21.08
C MET A 14 14.82 3.50 -21.62
N THR A 15 14.54 4.73 -21.17
CA THR A 15 13.49 5.60 -21.75
C THR A 15 13.69 5.87 -23.24
N TYR A 16 14.92 5.80 -23.76
CA TYR A 16 15.23 5.98 -25.19
C TYR A 16 15.29 4.67 -25.99
N MET A 17 15.30 3.49 -25.35
CA MET A 17 15.46 2.18 -26.02
C MET A 17 14.18 1.35 -26.08
N ILE A 18 13.16 1.69 -25.28
CA ILE A 18 11.85 1.02 -25.27
C ILE A 18 10.95 1.26 -26.51
N PRO A 19 11.11 2.31 -27.36
CA PRO A 19 10.22 2.49 -28.52
C PRO A 19 10.25 1.31 -29.53
N GLY A 20 11.31 0.51 -29.55
CA GLY A 20 11.48 -0.56 -30.53
C GLY A 20 10.69 -1.84 -30.27
N ILE A 21 10.29 -2.12 -29.03
CA ILE A 21 9.64 -3.41 -28.66
C ILE A 21 8.11 -3.28 -28.59
N ILE A 22 7.60 -2.11 -28.19
CA ILE A 22 6.15 -1.86 -28.08
C ILE A 22 5.50 -1.69 -29.47
N TYR A 23 6.24 -1.21 -30.46
CA TYR A 23 5.77 -1.05 -31.85
C TYR A 23 5.31 -2.35 -32.52
N VAL A 24 5.75 -3.51 -32.02
CA VAL A 24 5.44 -4.82 -32.61
C VAL A 24 4.05 -5.33 -32.20
N PHE A 25 3.45 -4.80 -31.13
CA PHE A 25 2.22 -5.38 -30.56
C PHE A 25 0.96 -4.51 -30.61
N PHE A 26 1.04 -3.16 -30.65
CA PHE A 26 -0.15 -2.33 -30.36
C PHE A 26 -0.53 -1.21 -31.36
N GLY A 27 0.25 -0.95 -32.42
CA GLY A 27 -0.10 0.07 -33.43
C GLY A 27 0.03 1.52 -32.92
N GLU A 28 0.32 2.46 -33.85
CA GLU A 28 0.81 3.82 -33.55
C GLU A 28 -0.13 4.67 -32.67
N ASP A 29 -1.45 4.55 -32.82
CA ASP A 29 -2.40 5.53 -32.28
C ASP A 29 -2.85 5.29 -30.81
N GLN A 30 -2.49 4.17 -30.19
CA GLN A 30 -2.88 3.85 -28.79
C GLN A 30 -1.75 4.07 -27.78
N VAL A 31 -0.52 4.25 -28.27
CA VAL A 31 0.71 4.25 -27.48
C VAL A 31 1.09 5.67 -27.04
N GLU A 32 0.84 6.70 -27.86
CA GLU A 32 1.19 8.08 -27.51
C GLU A 32 0.32 8.65 -26.36
N GLU A 33 -0.97 8.30 -26.28
CA GLU A 33 -1.89 8.90 -25.29
C GLU A 33 -1.69 8.34 -23.86
N VAL A 34 -1.29 7.07 -23.72
CA VAL A 34 -1.06 6.42 -22.42
C VAL A 34 0.32 6.78 -21.84
N ILE A 35 1.32 6.98 -22.70
CA ILE A 35 2.71 7.24 -22.28
C ILE A 35 2.86 8.69 -21.78
N ASP A 36 2.21 9.66 -22.42
CA ASP A 36 2.34 11.08 -22.02
C ASP A 36 1.71 11.39 -20.65
N GLU A 37 0.60 10.73 -20.28
CA GLU A 37 0.00 10.90 -18.94
C GLU A 37 0.82 10.24 -17.83
N GLN A 38 1.46 9.08 -18.08
CA GLN A 38 2.20 8.34 -17.05
C GLN A 38 3.63 8.84 -16.81
N ILE A 39 4.33 9.35 -17.83
CA ILE A 39 5.71 9.84 -17.71
C ILE A 39 5.78 11.12 -16.86
N ILE A 40 4.77 11.99 -16.93
CA ILE A 40 4.74 13.24 -16.15
C ILE A 40 4.61 12.95 -14.64
N THR A 41 3.93 11.86 -14.27
CA THR A 41 3.75 11.46 -12.86
C THR A 41 4.97 10.75 -12.25
N ALA A 42 5.71 9.94 -13.01
CA ALA A 42 6.82 9.16 -12.46
C ALA A 42 8.11 10.00 -12.23
N SER A 43 8.30 11.08 -12.98
CA SER A 43 9.50 11.94 -12.93
C SER A 43 9.62 12.82 -11.67
N LEU A 44 8.64 12.82 -10.77
CA LEU A 44 8.55 13.76 -9.64
C LEU A 44 8.66 13.11 -8.25
N LEU A 45 8.89 11.80 -8.17
CA LEU A 45 9.03 11.10 -6.89
C LEU A 45 10.52 10.99 -6.52
N GLU A 46 10.93 11.74 -5.50
CA GLU A 46 12.20 11.50 -4.83
C GLU A 46 12.15 10.19 -4.01
N PRO A 47 13.28 9.48 -3.85
CA PRO A 47 13.30 8.20 -3.15
C PRO A 47 12.83 8.34 -1.70
N TYR A 48 12.00 7.37 -1.32
CA TYR A 48 11.48 7.17 0.02
C TYR A 48 12.62 6.87 1.00
N GLU A 49 12.90 7.79 1.93
CA GLU A 49 13.73 7.49 3.11
C GLU A 49 12.89 6.73 4.13
N ASN A 50 13.28 5.48 4.38
CA ASN A 50 12.81 4.71 5.53
C ASN A 50 13.24 5.41 6.83
N VAL A 51 12.43 6.35 7.31
CA VAL A 51 12.55 6.88 8.67
C VAL A 51 11.76 5.95 9.59
N THR A 52 12.45 4.91 10.07
CA THR A 52 12.03 4.25 11.32
C THR A 52 11.96 5.33 12.40
N PRO A 53 10.81 5.59 13.03
CA PRO A 53 10.76 6.53 14.13
C PRO A 53 11.61 5.97 15.27
N ASP A 54 12.54 6.76 15.79
CA ASP A 54 13.22 6.51 17.07
C ASP A 54 12.18 6.60 18.20
N ILE A 55 11.38 5.56 18.35
CA ILE A 55 10.57 5.33 19.53
C ILE A 55 11.15 4.07 20.17
N GLU A 56 11.93 4.25 21.23
CA GLU A 56 12.20 3.18 22.20
C GLU A 56 10.87 2.86 22.89
N ILE A 57 10.03 2.05 22.24
CA ILE A 57 9.00 1.30 22.92
C ILE A 57 9.75 0.23 23.69
N GLU A 58 9.71 0.25 25.02
CA GLU A 58 10.00 -0.95 25.82
C GLU A 58 8.94 -1.99 25.48
N VAL A 59 9.14 -2.68 24.35
CA VAL A 59 8.42 -3.91 24.04
C VAL A 59 8.82 -4.86 25.16
N PRO A 60 7.88 -5.39 25.96
CA PRO A 60 8.24 -6.45 26.87
C PRO A 60 8.81 -7.56 25.99
N VAL A 61 10.09 -7.85 26.16
CA VAL A 61 10.77 -9.00 25.57
C VAL A 61 10.22 -10.25 26.26
N GLY A 62 8.94 -10.49 26.05
CA GLY A 62 8.33 -11.79 26.22
C GLY A 62 8.82 -12.59 25.03
N VAL A 63 9.80 -13.44 25.27
CA VAL A 63 10.10 -14.58 24.41
C VAL A 63 8.74 -15.25 24.14
N PHE A 64 8.22 -15.13 22.91
CA PHE A 64 7.05 -15.90 22.48
C PHE A 64 7.47 -17.37 22.49
N GLU A 65 7.31 -18.03 23.63
CA GLU A 65 7.89 -19.34 23.91
C GLU A 65 7.23 -20.47 23.10
N GLU A 66 6.20 -20.19 22.31
CA GLU A 66 5.73 -21.08 21.24
C GLU A 66 5.37 -20.26 19.99
N ASP A 67 6.18 -20.38 18.93
CA ASP A 67 5.91 -19.80 17.63
C ASP A 67 4.77 -20.55 16.92
N TYR A 68 3.53 -20.08 17.13
CA TYR A 68 2.31 -20.65 16.53
C TYR A 68 2.28 -20.63 14.99
N CYS A 69 3.21 -19.94 14.30
CA CYS A 69 3.28 -19.95 12.84
C CYS A 69 3.61 -21.34 12.28
N ASN A 70 4.18 -22.23 13.11
CA ASN A 70 4.67 -23.54 12.67
C ASN A 70 3.66 -24.69 12.87
N TYR A 71 2.54 -24.47 13.56
CA TYR A 71 1.67 -25.57 14.02
C TYR A 71 0.52 -25.95 13.07
N ASP A 72 0.39 -25.29 11.91
CA ASP A 72 -0.74 -25.52 10.99
C ASP A 72 -0.32 -25.36 9.51
N LEU A 73 0.77 -26.03 9.12
CA LEU A 73 1.20 -26.04 7.72
C LEU A 73 0.25 -26.91 6.90
N ARG A 74 -0.37 -26.32 5.86
CA ARG A 74 -1.21 -27.06 4.91
C ARG A 74 -0.41 -27.77 3.82
N SER A 75 0.88 -27.43 3.70
CA SER A 75 1.83 -28.04 2.77
C SER A 75 3.26 -27.88 3.26
N GLU A 76 4.14 -28.79 2.85
CA GLU A 76 5.58 -28.68 3.10
C GLU A 76 6.29 -27.87 2.02
N GLU A 77 5.65 -27.63 0.88
CA GLU A 77 6.26 -27.00 -0.31
C GLU A 77 5.46 -25.80 -0.81
N ILE A 78 6.20 -24.77 -1.24
CA ILE A 78 5.64 -23.58 -1.90
C ILE A 78 5.01 -23.97 -3.24
N ASP A 79 3.87 -23.39 -3.54
CA ASP A 79 3.16 -23.56 -4.81
C ASP A 79 3.41 -22.34 -5.69
N ASN A 80 4.17 -22.58 -6.75
CA ASN A 80 4.53 -21.59 -7.75
C ASN A 80 3.86 -21.92 -9.11
N SER A 81 2.74 -22.65 -9.09
CA SER A 81 1.99 -23.00 -10.32
C SER A 81 1.34 -21.80 -10.98
N VAL A 82 1.01 -20.76 -10.20
CA VAL A 82 0.55 -19.46 -10.70
C VAL A 82 1.76 -18.55 -10.88
N GLU A 83 1.96 -18.05 -12.09
CA GLU A 83 3.02 -17.11 -12.45
C GLU A 83 2.54 -15.66 -12.26
N ILE A 84 3.38 -14.85 -11.63
CA ILE A 84 3.20 -13.43 -11.39
C ILE A 84 4.13 -12.68 -12.34
N THR A 85 3.54 -11.90 -13.24
CA THR A 85 4.31 -10.95 -14.06
C THR A 85 4.49 -9.66 -13.24
N LEU A 86 5.69 -9.47 -12.70
CA LEU A 86 6.07 -8.31 -11.91
C LEU A 86 6.81 -7.30 -12.80
N LEU A 87 6.30 -6.06 -12.83
CA LEU A 87 6.95 -4.92 -13.46
C LEU A 87 7.69 -4.10 -12.41
N ASP A 88 8.99 -3.92 -12.60
CA ASP A 88 9.85 -3.06 -11.79
C ASP A 88 10.80 -2.26 -12.73
N ASP A 89 12.13 -2.32 -12.54
CA ASP A 89 13.13 -1.88 -13.52
C ASP A 89 13.14 -2.75 -14.82
N GLY A 90 12.29 -3.78 -14.88
CA GLY A 90 12.12 -4.72 -15.97
C GLY A 90 10.92 -5.63 -15.75
N ILE A 91 10.86 -6.75 -16.50
CA ILE A 91 9.85 -7.79 -16.31
C ILE A 91 10.49 -8.97 -15.59
N GLU A 92 9.93 -9.34 -14.44
CA GLU A 92 10.27 -10.55 -13.70
C GLU A 92 9.07 -11.49 -13.63
N ILE A 93 9.31 -12.80 -13.76
CA ILE A 93 8.27 -13.82 -13.60
C ILE A 93 8.56 -14.60 -12.33
N LEU A 94 7.65 -14.51 -11.37
CA LEU A 94 7.75 -15.14 -10.06
C LEU A 94 6.62 -16.14 -9.84
N GLY A 95 6.86 -17.17 -9.05
CA GLY A 95 5.76 -17.99 -8.57
C GLY A 95 4.99 -17.30 -7.45
N LEU A 96 3.66 -17.50 -7.40
CA LEU A 96 2.77 -16.83 -6.44
C LEU A 96 3.27 -16.90 -4.99
N ASP A 97 3.56 -18.07 -4.44
CA ASP A 97 3.99 -18.16 -3.04
C ASP A 97 5.32 -17.46 -2.79
N THR A 98 6.25 -17.48 -3.77
CA THR A 98 7.51 -16.72 -3.70
C THR A 98 7.24 -15.22 -3.65
N TYR A 99 6.34 -14.76 -4.52
CA TYR A 99 5.92 -13.37 -4.57
C TYR A 99 5.30 -12.92 -3.23
N ILE A 100 4.40 -13.71 -2.64
CA ILE A 100 3.75 -13.36 -1.37
C ILE A 100 4.74 -13.31 -0.20
N ILE A 101 5.78 -14.15 -0.17
CA ILE A 101 6.85 -14.02 0.83
C ILE A 101 7.55 -12.67 0.68
N GLY A 102 7.85 -12.26 -0.56
CA GLY A 102 8.47 -10.97 -0.86
C GLY A 102 7.62 -9.76 -0.48
N VAL A 103 6.31 -9.86 -0.67
CA VAL A 103 5.37 -8.85 -0.18
C VAL A 103 5.39 -8.76 1.34
N LEU A 104 5.25 -9.89 2.04
CA LEU A 104 5.23 -9.89 3.51
C LEU A 104 6.51 -9.29 4.10
N ALA A 105 7.65 -9.58 3.47
CA ALA A 105 8.97 -9.09 3.88
C ALA A 105 9.14 -7.57 3.78
N GLU A 106 8.35 -6.92 2.93
CA GLU A 106 8.35 -5.46 2.78
C GLU A 106 7.23 -4.79 3.58
N GLU A 107 6.08 -5.45 3.71
CA GLU A 107 4.86 -4.86 4.29
C GLU A 107 4.77 -4.99 5.81
N MET A 108 5.33 -6.05 6.40
CA MET A 108 5.22 -6.32 7.84
C MET A 108 6.55 -6.78 8.43
N ASP A 109 6.82 -6.38 9.67
CA ASP A 109 7.96 -6.91 10.41
C ASP A 109 7.76 -8.44 10.63
N PRO A 110 8.74 -9.29 10.26
CA PRO A 110 8.62 -10.73 10.38
C PRO A 110 8.31 -11.23 11.80
N THR A 111 8.62 -10.45 12.84
CA THR A 111 8.38 -10.80 14.25
C THR A 111 6.95 -10.54 14.71
N TRP A 112 6.10 -9.92 13.87
CA TRP A 112 4.71 -9.66 14.21
C TRP A 112 3.93 -10.95 14.51
N PRO A 113 2.82 -10.86 15.29
CA PRO A 113 1.97 -11.99 15.60
C PRO A 113 1.52 -12.76 14.35
N CYS A 114 1.56 -14.08 14.43
CA CYS A 114 1.27 -14.96 13.29
C CYS A 114 -0.10 -14.70 12.66
N GLU A 115 -1.13 -14.42 13.46
CA GLU A 115 -2.48 -14.16 12.95
C GLU A 115 -2.57 -12.86 12.14
N ALA A 116 -1.75 -11.84 12.45
CA ALA A 116 -1.63 -10.63 11.64
C ALA A 116 -0.90 -10.91 10.31
N LEU A 117 0.21 -11.65 10.36
CA LEU A 117 0.96 -12.05 9.16
C LEU A 117 0.11 -12.94 8.23
N LYS A 118 -0.69 -13.87 8.78
CA LYS A 118 -1.64 -14.70 8.01
C LYS A 118 -2.71 -13.84 7.34
N ALA A 119 -3.28 -12.87 8.05
CA ALA A 119 -4.26 -11.94 7.48
C ALA A 119 -3.65 -11.16 6.30
N GLN A 120 -2.43 -10.63 6.46
CA GLN A 120 -1.71 -9.95 5.38
C GLN A 120 -1.41 -10.88 4.20
N SER A 121 -1.00 -12.12 4.45
CA SER A 121 -0.69 -13.10 3.40
C SER A 121 -1.91 -13.36 2.50
N ILE A 122 -3.09 -13.53 3.10
CA ILE A 122 -4.34 -13.77 2.39
C ILE A 122 -4.79 -12.50 1.63
N ALA A 123 -4.70 -11.32 2.26
CA ALA A 123 -5.02 -10.06 1.60
C ALA A 123 -4.11 -9.81 0.39
N ALA A 124 -2.80 -9.98 0.56
CA ALA A 124 -1.81 -9.86 -0.51
C ALA A 124 -2.05 -10.84 -1.66
N ARG A 125 -2.30 -12.12 -1.35
CA ARG A 125 -2.62 -13.15 -2.35
C ARG A 125 -3.86 -12.79 -3.15
N THR A 126 -4.90 -12.32 -2.47
CA THR A 126 -6.14 -11.88 -3.12
C THR A 126 -5.89 -10.68 -4.02
N TYR A 127 -5.12 -9.70 -3.54
CA TYR A 127 -4.82 -8.47 -4.28
C TYR A 127 -4.09 -8.76 -5.60
N VAL A 128 -3.01 -9.55 -5.56
CA VAL A 128 -2.24 -9.86 -6.77
C VAL A 128 -3.07 -10.66 -7.77
N LEU A 129 -3.85 -11.64 -7.31
CA LEU A 129 -4.72 -12.43 -8.20
C LEU A 129 -5.79 -11.56 -8.84
N LYS A 130 -6.37 -10.59 -8.12
CA LYS A 130 -7.31 -9.62 -8.69
C LYS A 130 -6.67 -8.70 -9.72
N GLN A 131 -5.41 -8.27 -9.52
CA GLN A 131 -4.71 -7.49 -10.54
C GLN A 131 -4.33 -8.30 -11.76
N LEU A 132 -3.91 -9.56 -11.61
CA LEU A 132 -3.66 -10.41 -12.76
C LEU A 132 -4.93 -10.66 -13.58
N ASP A 133 -6.07 -10.86 -12.94
CA ASP A 133 -7.38 -10.96 -13.62
C ASP A 133 -7.74 -9.69 -14.42
N ARG A 134 -7.34 -8.50 -13.92
CA ARG A 134 -7.64 -7.21 -14.57
C ARG A 134 -6.68 -6.83 -15.68
N SER A 135 -5.37 -6.97 -15.46
CA SER A 135 -4.32 -6.42 -16.32
C SER A 135 -3.26 -7.43 -16.75
N GLY A 136 -3.22 -8.63 -16.14
CA GLY A 136 -2.21 -9.65 -16.42
C GLY A 136 -0.82 -9.35 -15.84
N TYR A 137 -0.65 -8.26 -15.08
CA TYR A 137 0.60 -7.89 -14.43
C TYR A 137 0.36 -7.12 -13.13
N ILE A 138 1.40 -7.05 -12.28
CA ILE A 138 1.48 -6.19 -11.10
C ILE A 138 2.75 -5.35 -11.14
N MET A 139 2.78 -4.19 -10.46
CA MET A 139 3.92 -3.27 -10.46
C MET A 139 4.53 -3.27 -9.06
N ASN A 140 5.86 -3.31 -8.95
CA ASN A 140 6.56 -3.14 -7.68
C ASN A 140 6.51 -1.67 -7.24
N SER A 141 5.41 -1.25 -6.64
CA SER A 141 5.22 0.15 -6.25
C SER A 141 4.10 0.31 -5.23
N THR A 142 4.06 1.48 -4.59
CA THR A 142 2.95 1.89 -3.72
C THR A 142 1.62 2.10 -4.45
N LEU A 143 1.62 2.12 -5.80
CA LEU A 143 0.39 2.13 -6.60
C LEU A 143 -0.28 0.75 -6.64
N HIS A 144 0.53 -0.31 -6.58
CA HIS A 144 0.06 -1.68 -6.52
C HIS A 144 0.50 -2.30 -5.19
N GLN A 145 1.54 -3.12 -5.24
CA GLN A 145 2.04 -3.86 -4.09
C GLN A 145 3.56 -3.91 -4.19
N VAL A 146 4.22 -3.62 -3.07
CA VAL A 146 5.67 -3.64 -2.99
C VAL A 146 6.17 -5.07 -2.79
N TYR A 147 7.33 -5.36 -3.35
CA TYR A 147 7.97 -6.67 -3.32
C TYR A 147 9.44 -6.51 -2.98
N LYS A 148 9.92 -7.30 -2.02
CA LYS A 148 11.34 -7.42 -1.67
C LYS A 148 11.89 -8.75 -2.19
N SER A 149 12.99 -8.69 -2.92
CA SER A 149 13.72 -9.86 -3.40
C SER A 149 14.43 -10.61 -2.27
N LYS A 150 14.86 -11.86 -2.52
CA LYS A 150 15.63 -12.63 -1.51
C LYS A 150 16.97 -12.00 -1.21
N GLU A 151 17.60 -11.39 -2.22
CA GLU A 151 18.86 -10.68 -2.11
C GLU A 151 18.71 -9.49 -1.15
N GLU A 152 17.67 -8.67 -1.33
CA GLU A 152 17.36 -7.55 -0.45
C GLU A 152 17.01 -8.00 0.97
N MET A 153 16.22 -9.08 1.13
CA MET A 153 15.97 -9.68 2.44
C MET A 153 17.26 -10.11 3.14
N HIS A 154 18.20 -10.71 2.40
CA HIS A 154 19.46 -11.17 2.95
C HIS A 154 20.37 -9.99 3.36
N GLU A 155 20.36 -8.91 2.58
CA GLU A 155 21.06 -7.67 2.91
C GLU A 155 20.47 -7.00 4.16
N ASP A 156 19.13 -6.88 4.25
CA ASP A 156 18.43 -6.22 5.34
C ASP A 156 18.51 -7.01 6.66
N TRP A 157 18.33 -8.33 6.61
CA TRP A 157 18.18 -9.15 7.82
C TRP A 157 19.49 -9.79 8.29
N GLY A 158 20.51 -9.83 7.43
CA GLY A 158 21.82 -10.39 7.76
C GLY A 158 21.73 -11.78 8.40
N THR A 159 22.23 -11.92 9.62
CA THR A 159 22.25 -13.21 10.34
C THR A 159 20.87 -13.75 10.70
N ASN A 160 19.82 -12.91 10.70
CA ASN A 160 18.45 -13.32 10.98
C ASN A 160 17.69 -13.78 9.72
N TYR A 161 18.31 -13.67 8.54
CA TYR A 161 17.65 -13.96 7.26
C TYR A 161 16.94 -15.31 7.25
N ASP A 162 17.65 -16.39 7.59
CA ASP A 162 17.05 -17.74 7.54
C ASP A 162 15.87 -17.88 8.50
N ALA A 163 15.94 -17.27 9.69
CA ALA A 163 14.86 -17.34 10.67
C ALA A 163 13.62 -16.57 10.18
N TYR A 164 13.80 -15.33 9.72
CA TYR A 164 12.70 -14.49 9.26
C TYR A 164 12.09 -15.00 7.95
N TYR A 165 12.92 -15.39 6.99
CA TYR A 165 12.45 -15.98 5.74
C TYR A 165 11.64 -17.25 6.00
N ASN A 166 12.13 -18.18 6.85
CA ASN A 166 11.40 -19.41 7.15
C ASN A 166 10.08 -19.14 7.88
N ARG A 167 10.04 -18.14 8.77
CA ARG A 167 8.81 -17.73 9.45
C ARG A 167 7.77 -17.21 8.45
N LEU A 168 8.14 -16.30 7.55
CA LEU A 168 7.23 -15.78 6.51
C LEU A 168 6.79 -16.89 5.53
N ARG A 169 7.72 -17.78 5.15
CA ARG A 169 7.40 -18.97 4.34
C ARG A 169 6.34 -19.83 5.03
N ASN A 170 6.46 -20.08 6.33
CA ASN A 170 5.51 -20.90 7.07
C ASN A 170 4.13 -20.21 7.19
N VAL A 171 4.09 -18.88 7.31
CA VAL A 171 2.82 -18.11 7.20
C VAL A 171 2.14 -18.36 5.85
N VAL A 172 2.89 -18.23 4.75
CA VAL A 172 2.36 -18.47 3.39
C VAL A 172 1.83 -19.89 3.23
N LEU A 173 2.55 -20.88 3.73
CA LEU A 173 2.15 -22.29 3.68
C LEU A 173 0.96 -22.63 4.60
N SER A 174 0.80 -21.93 5.72
CA SER A 174 -0.35 -22.12 6.62
C SER A 174 -1.64 -21.52 6.06
N THR A 175 -1.53 -20.54 5.17
CA THR A 175 -2.66 -19.89 4.47
C THR A 175 -2.74 -20.31 3.01
N LYS A 176 -2.13 -21.46 2.67
CA LYS A 176 -2.08 -21.94 1.29
C LYS A 176 -3.49 -22.02 0.72
N TYR A 177 -3.62 -21.49 -0.50
CA TYR A 177 -4.85 -21.36 -1.26
C TYR A 177 -5.87 -20.33 -0.76
N ASP A 178 -5.77 -19.87 0.49
CA ASP A 178 -6.76 -18.93 1.05
C ASP A 178 -6.69 -17.57 0.35
N VAL A 179 -7.85 -17.12 -0.12
CA VAL A 179 -8.13 -15.81 -0.69
C VAL A 179 -9.47 -15.29 -0.17
N LEU A 180 -9.70 -13.99 -0.31
CA LEU A 180 -10.95 -13.33 0.06
C LEU A 180 -11.84 -13.17 -1.17
N ALA A 181 -13.07 -13.67 -1.06
CA ALA A 181 -14.07 -13.59 -2.11
C ALA A 181 -15.34 -12.89 -1.65
N TYR A 182 -15.98 -12.19 -2.58
CA TYR A 182 -17.32 -11.65 -2.42
C TYR A 182 -18.13 -11.99 -3.66
N LYS A 183 -19.25 -12.71 -3.50
CA LYS A 183 -20.09 -13.19 -4.61
C LYS A 183 -19.30 -13.96 -5.67
N ASN A 184 -18.40 -14.85 -5.22
CA ASN A 184 -17.61 -15.74 -6.08
C ASN A 184 -16.60 -15.03 -7.00
N ASP A 185 -16.17 -13.81 -6.64
CA ASP A 185 -15.07 -13.08 -7.27
C ASP A 185 -14.09 -12.61 -6.18
N TYR A 186 -12.81 -12.49 -6.51
CA TYR A 186 -11.80 -11.91 -5.62
C TYR A 186 -12.20 -10.47 -5.26
N ILE A 187 -12.03 -10.12 -4.00
CA ILE A 187 -12.25 -8.73 -3.55
C ILE A 187 -11.08 -7.82 -3.93
N ASP A 188 -11.31 -6.51 -3.94
CA ASP A 188 -10.25 -5.49 -3.83
C ASP A 188 -9.65 -5.51 -2.41
N ALA A 189 -8.73 -6.45 -2.14
CA ALA A 189 -8.12 -6.67 -0.83
C ALA A 189 -7.03 -5.64 -0.49
N VAL A 190 -7.39 -4.36 -0.57
CA VAL A 190 -6.52 -3.23 -0.23
C VAL A 190 -6.22 -3.17 1.26
N TYR A 191 -5.04 -2.70 1.62
CA TYR A 191 -4.56 -2.63 3.00
C TYR A 191 -3.59 -1.45 3.16
N PHE A 192 -3.37 -1.00 4.39
CA PHE A 192 -2.56 0.18 4.69
C PHE A 192 -1.93 0.08 6.08
N SER A 193 -0.94 0.95 6.35
CA SER A 193 -0.17 0.89 7.60
C SER A 193 -0.99 1.13 8.86
N SER A 194 -1.56 2.33 9.04
CA SER A 194 -2.30 2.67 10.25
C SER A 194 -3.40 3.69 10.00
N SER A 195 -4.47 3.59 10.78
CA SER A 195 -5.66 4.43 10.68
C SER A 195 -5.58 5.59 11.67
N ASN A 196 -6.63 6.41 11.68
CA ASN A 196 -6.86 7.43 12.70
C ASN A 196 -7.94 6.97 13.72
N GLY A 197 -7.96 5.67 14.02
CA GLY A 197 -8.98 5.02 14.86
C GLY A 197 -10.15 4.42 14.09
N TYR A 198 -10.29 4.71 12.79
CA TYR A 198 -11.29 4.14 11.88
C TYR A 198 -10.74 3.98 10.46
N THR A 199 -11.17 2.93 9.76
CA THR A 199 -10.97 2.83 8.32
C THR A 199 -11.94 3.75 7.57
N GLN A 200 -11.68 4.02 6.29
CA GLN A 200 -12.52 4.84 5.42
C GLN A 200 -13.36 3.97 4.49
N ASN A 201 -14.51 4.49 4.07
CA ASN A 201 -15.27 3.88 2.98
C ASN A 201 -14.52 4.07 1.65
N ALA A 202 -14.58 3.07 0.76
CA ALA A 202 -13.93 3.12 -0.54
C ALA A 202 -14.31 4.34 -1.39
N GLU A 203 -15.58 4.78 -1.35
CA GLU A 203 -16.04 5.90 -2.17
C GLU A 203 -15.37 7.24 -1.83
N TYR A 204 -14.78 7.38 -0.65
CA TYR A 204 -14.04 8.59 -0.28
C TYR A 204 -12.65 8.65 -0.91
N VAL A 205 -12.11 7.50 -1.33
CA VAL A 205 -10.81 7.40 -1.99
C VAL A 205 -10.98 7.20 -3.50
N TRP A 206 -11.86 6.27 -3.91
CA TRP A 206 -12.01 5.82 -5.31
C TRP A 206 -13.37 6.13 -5.94
N LYS A 207 -14.20 6.98 -5.31
CA LYS A 207 -15.51 7.47 -5.80
C LYS A 207 -16.60 6.43 -6.03
N ASN A 208 -16.26 5.14 -6.02
CA ASN A 208 -17.20 4.03 -6.16
C ASN A 208 -17.48 3.39 -4.81
N GLU A 209 -18.75 3.09 -4.55
CA GLU A 209 -19.13 2.31 -3.39
C GLU A 209 -18.71 0.85 -3.59
N ILE A 210 -17.95 0.31 -2.64
CA ILE A 210 -17.52 -1.10 -2.65
C ILE A 210 -18.12 -1.78 -1.40
N PRO A 211 -19.01 -2.78 -1.54
CA PRO A 211 -19.80 -3.31 -0.43
C PRO A 211 -18.99 -3.82 0.76
N TYR A 212 -17.84 -4.44 0.50
CA TYR A 212 -16.98 -5.03 1.51
C TYR A 212 -15.91 -4.06 2.05
N LEU A 213 -15.71 -2.88 1.44
CA LEU A 213 -14.76 -1.86 1.89
C LEU A 213 -15.47 -0.70 2.58
N LYS A 214 -15.92 -0.97 3.81
CA LYS A 214 -16.63 -0.02 4.66
C LYS A 214 -15.78 0.44 5.83
N SER A 215 -16.09 1.63 6.32
CA SER A 215 -15.52 2.18 7.54
C SER A 215 -15.85 1.28 8.73
N VAL A 216 -14.80 0.85 9.43
CA VAL A 216 -14.88 0.06 10.67
C VAL A 216 -13.96 0.66 11.74
N PRO A 217 -14.29 0.49 13.03
CA PRO A 217 -13.39 0.91 14.11
C PRO A 217 -12.05 0.17 14.04
N SER A 218 -10.96 0.88 14.31
CA SER A 218 -9.61 0.34 14.42
C SER A 218 -8.90 1.01 15.62
N PRO A 219 -9.38 0.79 16.85
CA PRO A 219 -8.92 1.51 18.05
C PRO A 219 -7.51 1.13 18.53
N TRP A 220 -6.87 0.15 17.90
CA TRP A 220 -5.54 -0.32 18.27
C TRP A 220 -4.44 0.60 17.72
N ASP A 221 -4.67 1.19 16.56
CA ASP A 221 -3.72 2.00 15.81
C ASP A 221 -3.21 3.18 16.65
N ASP A 222 -4.13 3.93 17.26
CA ASP A 222 -3.84 5.09 18.12
C ASP A 222 -2.92 4.76 19.31
N LYS A 223 -2.88 3.50 19.74
CA LYS A 223 -2.05 3.04 20.87
C LYS A 223 -0.67 2.55 20.42
N LEU A 224 -0.55 2.15 19.16
CA LEU A 224 0.62 1.45 18.63
C LEU A 224 1.49 2.35 17.74
N THR A 225 0.90 3.40 17.17
CA THR A 225 1.60 4.29 16.23
C THR A 225 1.44 5.74 16.63
N ASN A 226 2.35 6.59 16.15
CA ASN A 226 2.09 8.01 16.13
C ASN A 226 1.19 8.33 14.92
N ILE A 227 -0.11 8.41 15.18
CA ILE A 227 -1.11 8.66 14.14
C ILE A 227 -0.99 10.07 13.54
N GLU A 228 -0.35 11.02 14.22
CA GLU A 228 -0.23 12.39 13.73
C GLU A 228 1.13 12.68 13.07
N LYS A 229 1.09 13.37 11.93
CA LYS A 229 2.30 13.94 11.31
C LYS A 229 2.01 15.35 10.80
N GLU A 230 2.80 16.31 11.28
CA GLU A 230 2.73 17.70 10.83
C GLU A 230 3.76 17.95 9.71
N TYR A 231 3.31 18.61 8.65
CA TYR A 231 4.10 19.14 7.55
C TYR A 231 3.99 20.66 7.54
N ARG A 232 5.05 21.33 7.10
CA ARG A 232 5.12 22.78 7.08
C ARG A 232 5.50 23.27 5.69
N PHE A 233 4.63 24.09 5.11
CA PHE A 233 4.86 24.78 3.84
C PHE A 233 4.81 26.29 4.06
N THR A 234 5.59 27.05 3.30
CA THR A 234 5.23 28.45 3.08
C THR A 234 3.98 28.52 2.20
N VAL A 235 3.21 29.60 2.31
CA VAL A 235 2.03 29.80 1.45
C VAL A 235 2.42 29.76 -0.04
N GLY A 236 3.56 30.36 -0.40
CA GLY A 236 4.07 30.35 -1.77
C GLY A 236 4.47 28.96 -2.28
N GLU A 237 5.12 28.15 -1.46
CA GLU A 237 5.44 26.75 -1.81
C GLU A 237 4.18 25.93 -2.04
N PHE A 238 3.19 26.06 -1.14
CA PHE A 238 1.93 25.33 -1.28
C PHE A 238 1.23 25.67 -2.60
N ILE A 239 1.10 26.96 -2.91
CA ILE A 239 0.49 27.44 -4.15
C ILE A 239 1.26 26.95 -5.37
N SER A 240 2.59 26.98 -5.34
CA SER A 240 3.44 26.50 -6.44
C SER A 240 3.21 25.01 -6.72
N ILE A 241 3.22 24.18 -5.68
CA ILE A 241 2.97 22.73 -5.80
C ILE A 241 1.55 22.47 -6.31
N PHE A 242 0.56 23.16 -5.75
CA PHE A 242 -0.85 23.03 -6.13
C PHE A 242 -1.08 23.39 -7.60
N ASN A 243 -0.60 24.55 -8.04
CA ASN A 243 -0.71 25.01 -9.43
C ASN A 243 -0.01 24.07 -10.40
N LYS A 244 1.18 23.58 -10.05
CA LYS A 244 1.92 22.62 -10.86
C LYS A 244 1.18 21.29 -11.02
N HIS A 245 0.69 20.70 -9.93
CA HIS A 245 0.07 19.37 -9.97
C HIS A 245 -1.33 19.36 -10.58
N PHE A 246 -2.10 20.43 -10.37
CA PHE A 246 -3.51 20.48 -10.78
C PHE A 246 -3.77 21.40 -11.97
N SER A 247 -2.70 21.94 -12.57
CA SER A 247 -2.80 22.88 -13.70
C SER A 247 -3.73 24.06 -13.39
N THR A 248 -3.56 24.63 -12.20
CA THR A 248 -4.32 25.79 -11.71
C THR A 248 -3.48 27.06 -11.69
N ASP A 249 -4.15 28.18 -11.43
CA ASP A 249 -3.60 29.54 -11.43
C ASP A 249 -3.97 30.30 -10.15
N ILE A 250 -3.99 29.61 -9.00
CA ILE A 250 -4.34 30.24 -7.71
C ILE A 250 -3.23 31.23 -7.30
N GLU A 251 -3.63 32.41 -6.82
CA GLU A 251 -2.72 33.44 -6.29
C GLU A 251 -2.76 33.50 -4.76
N TYR A 252 -3.90 33.13 -4.18
CA TYR A 252 -4.15 33.13 -2.73
C TYR A 252 -4.83 31.84 -2.28
N LEU A 253 -4.62 31.44 -1.03
CA LEU A 253 -5.34 30.30 -0.44
C LEU A 253 -6.87 30.53 -0.39
N SER A 254 -7.34 31.77 -0.49
CA SER A 254 -8.76 32.11 -0.59
C SER A 254 -9.39 31.78 -1.94
N ASP A 255 -8.58 31.49 -2.96
CA ASP A 255 -9.07 31.16 -4.30
C ASP A 255 -9.60 29.72 -4.38
N ILE A 256 -9.24 28.89 -3.39
CA ILE A 256 -9.71 27.53 -3.22
C ILE A 256 -10.74 27.44 -2.10
N LYS A 257 -11.73 26.56 -2.29
CA LYS A 257 -12.71 26.25 -1.26
C LYS A 257 -12.43 24.87 -0.68
N VAL A 258 -12.08 24.83 0.60
CA VAL A 258 -11.90 23.58 1.34
C VAL A 258 -13.27 22.98 1.65
N VAL A 259 -13.47 21.72 1.28
CA VAL A 259 -14.64 20.92 1.61
C VAL A 259 -14.25 19.94 2.71
N ARG A 260 -15.09 19.85 3.74
CA ARG A 260 -14.92 18.92 4.86
C ARG A 260 -16.08 17.92 4.89
N SER A 261 -15.80 16.72 5.37
CA SER A 261 -16.81 15.70 5.64
C SER A 261 -17.73 16.12 6.80
N SER A 262 -18.81 15.37 7.03
CA SER A 262 -19.69 15.55 8.20
C SER A 262 -18.98 15.37 9.54
N SER A 263 -17.87 14.62 9.58
CA SER A 263 -16.99 14.46 10.74
C SER A 263 -15.96 15.60 10.91
N GLY A 264 -15.98 16.61 10.03
CA GLY A 264 -15.11 17.79 10.11
C GLY A 264 -13.70 17.58 9.55
N ILE A 265 -13.41 16.41 8.97
CA ILE A 265 -12.12 16.07 8.35
C ILE A 265 -12.05 16.68 6.94
N PHE A 266 -10.86 17.09 6.49
CA PHE A 266 -10.65 17.54 5.11
C PHE A 266 -11.07 16.44 4.12
N SER A 267 -11.83 16.82 3.09
CA SER A 267 -12.34 15.88 2.08
C SER A 267 -11.86 16.22 0.68
N SER A 268 -11.92 17.48 0.28
CA SER A 268 -11.48 17.94 -1.04
C SER A 268 -11.24 19.44 -1.06
N VAL A 269 -10.65 19.90 -2.16
CA VAL A 269 -10.61 21.32 -2.53
C VAL A 269 -11.39 21.51 -3.84
N GLU A 270 -12.26 22.51 -3.84
CA GLU A 270 -12.93 23.00 -5.03
C GLU A 270 -12.18 24.23 -5.57
N TYR A 271 -11.87 24.21 -6.86
CA TYR A 271 -11.29 25.34 -7.59
C TYR A 271 -11.98 25.50 -8.95
N LYS A 272 -12.66 26.63 -9.17
CA LYS A 272 -13.50 26.86 -10.36
C LYS A 272 -14.46 25.67 -10.57
N ASN A 273 -14.29 24.90 -11.65
CA ASN A 273 -15.10 23.71 -11.97
C ASN A 273 -14.40 22.38 -11.63
N GLN A 274 -13.24 22.43 -10.98
CA GLN A 274 -12.46 21.25 -10.61
C GLN A 274 -12.69 20.90 -9.14
N VAL A 275 -12.79 19.60 -8.87
CA VAL A 275 -12.80 19.04 -7.52
C VAL A 275 -11.56 18.17 -7.37
N ILE A 276 -10.65 18.58 -6.51
CA ILE A 276 -9.40 17.89 -6.21
C ILE A 276 -9.60 17.11 -4.91
N SER A 277 -9.55 15.79 -4.97
CA SER A 277 -9.77 14.94 -3.79
C SER A 277 -8.63 15.03 -2.78
N SER A 278 -8.90 14.63 -1.55
CA SER A 278 -7.87 14.49 -0.53
C SER A 278 -6.76 13.51 -0.91
N GLU A 279 -7.06 12.45 -1.67
CA GLU A 279 -6.04 11.52 -2.17
C GLU A 279 -5.13 12.15 -3.22
N GLN A 280 -5.70 12.97 -4.12
CA GLN A 280 -4.89 13.72 -5.08
C GLN A 280 -3.95 14.71 -4.38
N LEU A 281 -4.43 15.37 -3.32
CA LEU A 281 -3.60 16.26 -2.50
C LEU A 281 -2.54 15.49 -1.71
N ARG A 282 -2.90 14.34 -1.15
CA ARG A 282 -1.94 13.48 -0.47
C ARG A 282 -0.75 13.16 -1.36
N ASN A 283 -1.02 12.75 -2.60
CA ASN A 283 0.01 12.42 -3.58
C ASN A 283 0.83 13.66 -3.99
N ALA A 284 0.17 14.79 -4.31
CA ALA A 284 0.85 16.00 -4.75
C ALA A 284 1.78 16.61 -3.68
N PHE A 285 1.46 16.43 -2.40
CA PHE A 285 2.18 17.03 -1.28
C PHE A 285 3.02 16.03 -0.47
N GLY A 286 3.09 14.76 -0.88
CA GLY A 286 3.87 13.73 -0.16
C GLY A 286 3.35 13.48 1.26
N LEU A 287 2.03 13.56 1.45
CA LEU A 287 1.40 13.40 2.76
C LEU A 287 1.23 11.92 3.11
N ARG A 288 1.31 11.58 4.40
CA ARG A 288 1.14 10.21 4.89
C ARG A 288 -0.25 9.65 4.63
N SER A 289 -1.29 10.49 4.70
CA SER A 289 -2.68 10.06 4.54
C SER A 289 -3.54 11.14 3.87
N PRO A 290 -4.71 10.77 3.31
CA PRO A 290 -5.68 11.73 2.78
C PRO A 290 -6.56 12.36 3.89
N VAL A 291 -6.32 12.01 5.15
CA VAL A 291 -7.06 12.51 6.31
C VAL A 291 -6.19 13.56 6.97
N PHE A 292 -6.44 14.84 6.71
CA PHE A 292 -5.63 15.91 7.30
C PHE A 292 -6.41 17.16 7.70
N GLY A 293 -5.79 17.99 8.53
CA GLY A 293 -6.22 19.34 8.86
C GLY A 293 -5.26 20.37 8.23
N LEU A 294 -5.79 21.54 7.90
CA LEU A 294 -5.01 22.68 7.44
C LEU A 294 -5.13 23.81 8.46
N GLU A 295 -3.99 24.38 8.86
CA GLU A 295 -3.94 25.55 9.73
C GLU A 295 -2.98 26.61 9.16
N HIS A 296 -3.49 27.82 8.95
CA HIS A 296 -2.72 28.94 8.44
C HIS A 296 -2.25 29.82 9.60
N ARG A 297 -0.93 30.00 9.74
CA ARG A 297 -0.30 30.84 10.78
C ARG A 297 0.74 31.77 10.14
N GLY A 298 0.40 33.04 9.95
CA GLY A 298 1.32 34.02 9.37
C GLY A 298 1.60 33.77 7.89
N ASN A 299 2.82 33.37 7.53
CA ASN A 299 3.19 33.00 6.15
C ASN A 299 3.36 31.48 5.97
N LEU A 300 2.92 30.70 6.97
CA LEU A 300 3.09 29.25 6.99
C LEU A 300 1.72 28.57 6.96
N LEU A 301 1.64 27.50 6.17
CA LEU A 301 0.56 26.55 6.16
C LEU A 301 1.05 25.25 6.81
N TYR A 302 0.37 24.87 7.89
CA TYR A 302 0.58 23.62 8.59
C TYR A 302 -0.45 22.60 8.09
N VAL A 303 0.04 21.43 7.70
CA VAL A 303 -0.79 20.30 7.27
C VAL A 303 -0.56 19.16 8.25
N THR A 304 -1.57 18.79 9.02
CA THR A 304 -1.49 17.70 10.00
C THR A 304 -2.27 16.50 9.49
N THR A 305 -1.59 15.42 9.12
CA THR A 305 -2.21 14.16 8.68
C THR A 305 -2.47 13.23 9.85
N TYR A 306 -3.51 12.41 9.73
CA TYR A 306 -3.89 11.38 10.69
C TYR A 306 -3.88 10.00 10.04
N GLY A 307 -3.18 9.04 10.62
CA GLY A 307 -2.91 7.72 10.05
C GLY A 307 -1.84 7.73 8.95
N TYR A 308 -1.62 6.57 8.36
CA TYR A 308 -0.66 6.33 7.29
C TYR A 308 -1.25 5.38 6.26
N GLY A 309 -1.39 5.86 5.02
CA GLY A 309 -1.86 5.10 3.87
C GLY A 309 -3.15 5.68 3.30
N HIS A 310 -3.86 4.92 2.47
CA HIS A 310 -5.17 5.32 1.94
C HIS A 310 -6.33 5.08 2.93
N LEU A 311 -6.07 4.36 4.03
CA LEU A 311 -7.01 4.09 5.13
C LEU A 311 -8.25 3.23 4.78
N VAL A 312 -8.26 2.51 3.66
CA VAL A 312 -9.38 1.64 3.25
C VAL A 312 -8.98 0.17 3.36
N GLY A 313 -9.88 -0.70 3.83
CA GLY A 313 -9.60 -2.14 3.98
C GLY A 313 -8.84 -2.46 5.27
N LEU A 314 -7.86 -3.36 5.20
CA LEU A 314 -7.11 -3.86 6.37
C LEU A 314 -6.10 -2.82 6.88
N SER A 315 -6.20 -2.44 8.16
CA SER A 315 -5.10 -1.74 8.86
C SER A 315 -4.07 -2.78 9.34
N GLN A 316 -2.80 -2.61 8.96
CA GLN A 316 -1.71 -3.50 9.36
C GLN A 316 -1.47 -3.43 10.88
N TYR A 317 -1.34 -2.23 11.45
CA TYR A 317 -1.22 -2.06 12.90
C TYR A 317 -2.50 -2.43 13.65
N GLY A 318 -3.66 -2.21 13.02
CA GLY A 318 -4.93 -2.69 13.55
C GLY A 318 -4.99 -4.22 13.64
N ALA A 319 -4.52 -4.93 12.60
CA ALA A 319 -4.38 -6.38 12.60
C ALA A 319 -3.38 -6.88 13.64
N TYR A 320 -2.25 -6.18 13.82
CA TYR A 320 -1.29 -6.45 14.89
C TYR A 320 -1.95 -6.36 16.27
N GLY A 321 -2.67 -5.26 16.54
CA GLY A 321 -3.36 -5.07 17.82
C GLY A 321 -4.44 -6.12 18.10
N MET A 322 -5.24 -6.46 17.08
CA MET A 322 -6.20 -7.56 17.17
C MET A 322 -5.50 -8.90 17.46
N ALA A 323 -4.40 -9.20 16.78
CA ALA A 323 -3.68 -10.45 17.01
C ALA A 323 -3.07 -10.51 18.43
N LEU A 324 -2.60 -9.39 18.99
CA LEU A 324 -2.17 -9.31 20.39
C LEU A 324 -3.29 -9.56 21.39
N GLU A 325 -4.54 -9.21 21.03
CA GLU A 325 -5.73 -9.51 21.82
C GLU A 325 -6.28 -10.94 21.59
N GLY A 326 -5.61 -11.75 20.78
CA GLY A 326 -5.94 -13.16 20.57
C GLY A 326 -6.96 -13.42 19.47
N PHE A 327 -7.28 -12.42 18.63
CA PHE A 327 -8.15 -12.62 17.47
C PHE A 327 -7.42 -13.43 16.38
N SER A 328 -8.14 -14.35 15.74
CA SER A 328 -7.62 -15.12 14.61
C SER A 328 -7.60 -14.31 13.31
N TYR A 329 -6.80 -14.74 12.33
CA TYR A 329 -6.75 -14.12 11.01
C TYR A 329 -8.13 -14.06 10.34
N TYR A 330 -8.98 -15.07 10.58
CA TYR A 330 -10.36 -15.08 10.10
C TYR A 330 -11.18 -13.92 10.69
N GLN A 331 -11.05 -13.68 12.00
CA GLN A 331 -11.75 -12.58 12.68
C GLN A 331 -11.20 -11.22 12.26
N ILE A 332 -9.88 -11.12 12.09
CA ILE A 332 -9.21 -9.91 11.58
C ILE A 332 -9.74 -9.57 10.19
N LEU A 333 -9.71 -10.51 9.24
CA LEU A 333 -10.14 -10.28 7.87
C LEU A 333 -11.63 -9.92 7.78
N ASN A 334 -12.51 -10.64 8.50
CA ASN A 334 -13.95 -10.33 8.53
C ASN A 334 -14.30 -9.03 9.26
N HIS A 335 -13.40 -8.53 10.12
CA HIS A 335 -13.56 -7.22 10.73
C HIS A 335 -13.39 -6.11 9.69
N TYR A 336 -12.30 -6.14 8.92
CA TYR A 336 -11.94 -5.11 7.94
C TYR A 336 -12.64 -5.22 6.59
N TYR A 337 -12.98 -6.44 6.16
CA TYR A 337 -13.68 -6.71 4.91
C TYR A 337 -15.07 -7.29 5.20
N LYS A 338 -16.13 -6.55 4.88
CA LYS A 338 -17.51 -6.93 5.23
C LYS A 338 -18.09 -8.00 4.31
N ASP A 339 -18.77 -8.97 4.90
CA ASP A 339 -19.52 -10.03 4.20
C ASP A 339 -18.69 -10.83 3.18
N VAL A 340 -17.38 -10.97 3.44
CA VAL A 340 -16.46 -11.73 2.59
C VAL A 340 -16.29 -13.15 3.09
N GLU A 341 -15.92 -14.05 2.19
CA GLU A 341 -15.61 -15.45 2.50
C GLU A 341 -14.12 -15.70 2.28
N ILE A 342 -13.52 -16.52 3.15
CA ILE A 342 -12.21 -17.11 2.88
C ILE A 342 -12.45 -18.40 2.12
N VAL A 343 -11.95 -18.47 0.89
CA VAL A 343 -12.10 -19.63 0.01
C VAL A 343 -10.75 -20.05 -0.55
N ASP A 344 -10.66 -21.30 -1.01
CA ASP A 344 -9.51 -21.77 -1.77
C ASP A 344 -9.62 -21.25 -3.21
N TYR A 345 -8.58 -20.54 -3.68
CA TYR A 345 -8.57 -19.88 -4.98
C TYR A 345 -8.78 -20.83 -6.16
N ASN A 346 -8.50 -22.14 -6.00
CA ASN A 346 -8.76 -23.13 -7.05
C ASN A 346 -10.25 -23.30 -7.37
N TYR A 347 -11.14 -22.81 -6.51
CA TYR A 347 -12.59 -22.85 -6.71
C TYR A 347 -13.16 -21.53 -7.26
N ILE A 348 -12.35 -20.47 -7.37
CA ILE A 348 -12.76 -19.25 -8.08
C ILE A 348 -12.54 -19.49 -9.57
N LYS A 349 -13.63 -19.44 -10.35
CA LYS A 349 -13.56 -19.66 -11.79
C LYS A 349 -13.13 -18.36 -12.48
N PHE A 350 -12.03 -18.45 -13.24
CA PHE A 350 -11.64 -17.47 -14.25
C PHE A 350 -12.61 -17.48 -15.44
#